data_AF-A6US31-F1
#
_entry.id   AF-A6US31-F1
#
_cell.length_a   1.000
_cell.length_b   1.000
_cell.length_c   1.000
_cell.angle_alpha   90.00
_cell.angle_beta   90.00
_cell.angle_gamma   90.00
#
_symmetry.space_group_name_H-M   'P 1'
#
loop_
_entity.id
_entity.type
_entity.pdbx_description
1 polymer ?
#
loop_
_entity_poly.entity_id
_entity_poly.type
_entity_poly.pdbx_seq_one_letter_code
_entity_poly.pdbx_strand_id
1 'polypeptide(L)'
;MLFKKLSTIERVYNIGLEHESLINVFKYITTFINESENDLIRLYDLKILEKISASEIMTKKVISLKEDDSTEELVRLIKEYRHMGYPVVDSNNKLSGIVTFEDLRTKKQKFGALKKLKIKDIMTKKGNLITISNETSASEAQRIMVKHDIGRLIVVDSMENFVGILTKGDIVRTFEIYGENTKVNDCRHITNIYFYDDNKSKVENLAEDLIVLMGARGYIITEKSDYIEISDREWESIAKIMKRNKKIDHISITTNLLNILDLNITKEILNLMEKPKFEEIIITDHITLVDERSTIQRFITDVTIFEKSMKTFGTITVRIDF
;
A
#
# COMPACT_ATOMS: atom_id res chain seq x y z
N MET A 1 26.69 -6.67 11.43
CA MET A 1 26.67 -5.50 10.53
C MET A 1 25.52 -5.52 9.50
N LEU A 2 24.68 -6.58 9.44
CA LEU A 2 23.57 -6.71 8.47
C LEU A 2 22.18 -6.23 8.96
N PHE A 3 21.99 -5.93 10.25
CA PHE A 3 20.68 -5.66 10.85
C PHE A 3 20.40 -4.19 11.22
N LYS A 4 21.30 -3.25 10.86
CA LYS A 4 21.09 -1.80 11.09
C LYS A 4 20.43 -1.08 9.90
N LYS A 5 20.00 -1.82 8.87
CA LYS A 5 19.47 -1.27 7.59
C LYS A 5 18.00 -1.59 7.31
N LEU A 6 17.26 -2.14 8.28
CA LEU A 6 15.85 -2.51 8.08
C LEU A 6 14.84 -1.40 8.43
N SER A 7 15.28 -0.26 8.96
CA SER A 7 14.36 0.80 9.41
C SER A 7 14.00 1.83 8.35
N THR A 8 14.45 1.69 7.09
CA THR A 8 14.18 2.72 6.08
C THR A 8 14.05 2.12 4.67
N ILE A 9 12.90 2.32 3.99
CA ILE A 9 12.76 2.06 2.55
C ILE A 9 12.97 3.37 1.79
N GLU A 10 13.88 3.36 0.83
CA GLU A 10 14.15 4.50 -0.05
C GLU A 10 13.81 4.14 -1.50
N ARG A 11 12.95 4.94 -2.16
CA ARG A 11 12.65 4.81 -3.60
C ARG A 11 12.94 6.13 -4.31
N VAL A 12 13.68 6.07 -5.42
CA VAL A 12 14.05 7.24 -6.22
C VAL A 12 13.41 7.12 -7.60
N TYR A 13 12.66 8.14 -8.01
CA TYR A 13 12.04 8.22 -9.33
C TYR A 13 12.46 9.49 -10.04
N ASN A 14 12.94 9.34 -11.28
CA ASN A 14 13.20 10.45 -12.18
C ASN A 14 11.92 10.75 -12.95
N ILE A 15 11.31 11.91 -12.69
CA ILE A 15 10.21 12.41 -13.53
C ILE A 15 10.87 13.06 -14.74
N GLY A 16 11.03 12.26 -15.81
CA GLY A 16 11.40 12.75 -17.12
C GLY A 16 10.15 12.86 -17.98
N LEU A 17 9.63 14.08 -18.13
CA LEU A 17 8.50 14.37 -19.00
C LEU A 17 8.90 15.50 -19.94
N GLU A 18 8.63 15.33 -21.24
CA GLU A 18 8.64 16.45 -22.20
C GLU A 18 7.61 17.48 -21.71
N HIS A 19 7.98 18.77 -21.73
CA HIS A 19 7.30 19.93 -21.12
C HIS A 19 5.86 19.72 -20.65
N GLU A 20 5.67 19.60 -19.34
CA GLU A 20 4.36 19.54 -18.71
C GLU A 20 4.17 20.69 -17.74
N SER A 21 2.93 21.18 -17.66
CA SER A 21 2.54 22.30 -16.80
C SER A 21 2.75 21.96 -15.30
N LEU A 22 2.93 22.98 -14.45
CA LEU A 22 3.01 22.83 -12.99
C LEU A 22 1.83 22.02 -12.44
N ILE A 23 0.62 22.21 -12.96
CA ILE A 23 -0.57 21.42 -12.57
C ILE A 23 -0.36 19.92 -12.83
N ASN A 24 0.23 19.56 -13.96
CA ASN A 24 0.48 18.16 -14.30
C ASN A 24 1.58 17.57 -13.40
N VAL A 25 2.65 18.32 -13.12
CA VAL A 25 3.69 17.93 -12.16
C VAL A 25 3.08 17.61 -10.79
N PHE A 26 2.24 18.50 -10.26
CA PHE A 26 1.57 18.29 -8.97
C PHE A 26 0.61 17.10 -9.00
N LYS A 27 -0.12 16.90 -10.11
CA LYS A 27 -0.97 15.73 -10.30
C LYS A 27 -0.17 14.42 -10.28
N TYR A 28 1.00 14.38 -10.91
CA TYR A 28 1.89 13.22 -10.86
C TYR A 28 2.36 12.94 -9.43
N ILE A 29 2.75 13.99 -8.69
CA ILE A 29 3.11 13.89 -7.26
C ILE A 29 1.93 13.30 -6.46
N THR A 30 0.71 13.81 -6.65
CA THR A 30 -0.50 13.30 -5.98
C THR A 30 -0.80 11.84 -6.31
N THR A 31 -0.79 11.46 -7.59
CA THR A 31 -1.01 10.07 -8.02
C THR A 31 0.02 9.15 -7.38
N PHE A 32 1.27 9.58 -7.36
CA PHE A 32 2.35 8.82 -6.76
C PHE A 32 2.22 8.66 -5.24
N ILE A 33 1.81 9.71 -4.53
CA ILE A 33 1.50 9.65 -3.10
C ILE A 33 0.43 8.58 -2.83
N ASN A 34 -0.66 8.59 -3.61
CA ASN A 34 -1.74 7.61 -3.48
C ASN A 34 -1.27 6.18 -3.79
N GLU A 35 -0.46 5.98 -4.82
CA GLU A 35 0.10 4.65 -5.13
C GLU A 35 1.05 4.16 -4.03
N SER A 36 1.86 5.05 -3.47
CA SER A 36 2.79 4.74 -2.38
C SER A 36 2.07 4.38 -1.07
N GLU A 37 0.98 5.08 -0.74
CA GLU A 37 0.09 4.74 0.38
C GLU A 37 -0.48 3.32 0.23
N ASN A 38 -0.95 2.97 -0.98
CA ASN A 38 -1.46 1.62 -1.27
C ASN A 38 -0.39 0.53 -1.12
N ASP A 39 0.83 0.78 -1.58
CA ASP A 39 1.96 -0.15 -1.40
C ASP A 39 2.33 -0.34 0.07
N LEU A 40 2.27 0.73 0.86
CA LEU A 40 2.50 0.68 2.31
C LEU A 40 1.42 -0.10 3.04
N ILE A 41 0.16 0.13 2.71
CA ILE A 41 -0.97 -0.63 3.25
C ILE A 41 -0.74 -2.12 3.00
N ARG A 42 -0.38 -2.51 1.76
CA ARG A 42 -0.05 -3.91 1.42
C ARG A 42 1.13 -4.47 2.22
N LEU A 43 2.17 -3.68 2.47
CA LEU A 43 3.31 -4.10 3.29
C LEU A 43 2.94 -4.25 4.77
N TYR A 44 2.12 -3.36 5.30
CA TYR A 44 1.58 -3.43 6.66
C TYR A 44 0.68 -4.65 6.85
N ASP A 45 -0.22 -4.85 5.89
CA ASP A 45 -1.07 -6.02 5.76
C ASP A 45 -0.25 -7.33 5.83
N LEU A 46 0.89 -7.40 5.13
CA LEU A 46 1.80 -8.55 5.19
C LEU A 46 2.48 -8.71 6.56
N LYS A 47 2.92 -7.63 7.21
CA LYS A 47 3.51 -7.68 8.57
C LYS A 47 2.49 -8.13 9.62
N ILE A 48 1.23 -7.74 9.46
CA ILE A 48 0.13 -8.18 10.33
C ILE A 48 -0.06 -9.69 10.15
N LEU A 49 -0.14 -10.17 8.91
CA LEU A 49 -0.24 -11.60 8.62
C LEU A 49 0.98 -12.42 9.07
N GLU A 50 2.15 -11.80 9.25
CA GLU A 50 3.32 -12.49 9.79
C GLU A 50 3.17 -12.80 11.29
N LYS A 51 2.42 -11.99 12.03
CA LYS A 51 2.18 -12.18 13.47
C LYS A 51 1.00 -13.10 13.77
N ILE A 52 0.12 -13.31 12.80
CA ILE A 52 -1.08 -14.14 12.95
C ILE A 52 -0.73 -15.57 12.53
N SER A 53 -0.84 -16.51 13.47
CA SER A 53 -0.59 -17.93 13.21
C SER A 53 -1.80 -18.60 12.55
N ALA A 54 -1.55 -19.69 11.82
CA ALA A 54 -2.60 -20.51 11.23
C ALA A 54 -3.61 -20.98 12.28
N SER A 55 -3.16 -21.26 13.52
CA SER A 55 -4.03 -21.69 14.62
C SER A 55 -5.10 -20.68 15.03
N GLU A 56 -4.88 -19.39 14.74
CA GLU A 56 -5.81 -18.31 15.08
C GLU A 56 -6.93 -18.17 14.05
N ILE A 57 -6.63 -18.48 12.78
CA ILE A 57 -7.51 -18.21 11.64
C ILE A 57 -8.01 -19.47 10.92
N MET A 58 -7.48 -20.66 11.24
CA MET A 58 -7.91 -21.92 10.64
C MET A 58 -9.28 -22.37 11.15
N THR A 59 -9.97 -23.18 10.34
CA THR A 59 -11.11 -23.97 10.80
C THR A 59 -10.61 -25.18 11.60
N LYS A 60 -10.91 -25.22 12.91
CA LYS A 60 -10.45 -26.29 13.83
C LYS A 60 -11.34 -27.54 13.83
N LYS A 61 -12.67 -27.34 13.79
CA LYS A 61 -13.65 -28.44 13.83
C LYS A 61 -13.94 -28.94 12.42
N VAL A 62 -12.97 -29.63 11.85
CA VAL A 62 -13.09 -30.21 10.51
C VAL A 62 -13.50 -31.67 10.61
N ILE A 63 -14.49 -32.06 9.81
CA ILE A 63 -14.91 -33.46 9.71
C ILE A 63 -13.82 -34.24 8.96
N SER A 64 -13.32 -35.30 9.58
CA SER A 64 -12.32 -36.20 9.02
C SER A 64 -12.83 -37.64 9.00
N LEU A 65 -12.26 -38.45 8.09
CA LEU A 65 -12.49 -39.89 8.00
C LEU A 65 -11.34 -40.67 8.65
N LYS A 66 -11.59 -41.91 9.05
CA LYS A 66 -10.55 -42.86 9.44
C LYS A 66 -10.10 -43.69 8.25
N GLU A 67 -8.86 -44.19 8.31
CA GLU A 67 -8.28 -45.02 7.25
C GLU A 67 -9.12 -46.25 6.88
N ASP A 68 -9.73 -46.88 7.90
CA ASP A 68 -10.49 -48.12 7.76
C ASP A 68 -12.00 -47.90 7.52
N ASP A 69 -12.46 -46.65 7.45
CA ASP A 69 -13.83 -46.33 7.07
C ASP A 69 -14.11 -46.83 5.64
N SER A 70 -15.39 -47.08 5.34
CA SER A 70 -15.81 -47.54 4.03
C SER A 70 -16.01 -46.39 3.06
N THR A 71 -15.98 -46.66 1.75
CA THR A 71 -16.29 -45.63 0.75
C THR A 71 -17.73 -45.11 0.82
N GLU A 72 -18.68 -45.90 1.36
CA GLU A 72 -20.05 -45.46 1.63
C GLU A 72 -20.09 -44.35 2.68
N GLU A 73 -19.20 -44.40 3.68
CA GLU A 73 -19.09 -43.35 4.70
C GLU A 73 -18.72 -42.01 4.06
N LEU A 74 -17.73 -41.99 3.17
CA LEU A 74 -17.39 -40.80 2.39
C LEU A 74 -18.57 -40.31 1.53
N VAL A 75 -19.30 -41.22 0.87
CA VAL A 75 -20.50 -40.84 0.10
C VAL A 75 -21.58 -40.23 1.01
N ARG A 76 -21.74 -40.73 2.24
CA ARG A 76 -22.65 -40.14 3.23
C ARG A 76 -22.23 -38.73 3.58
N LEU A 77 -20.96 -38.53 3.95
CA LEU A 77 -20.44 -37.20 4.31
C LEU A 77 -20.59 -36.19 3.17
N ILE A 78 -20.28 -36.58 1.93
CA ILE A 78 -20.45 -35.72 0.75
C ILE A 78 -21.92 -35.30 0.58
N LYS A 79 -22.87 -36.22 0.79
CA LYS A 79 -24.31 -35.91 0.68
C LYS A 79 -24.79 -34.98 1.80
N GLU A 80 -24.31 -35.22 3.01
CA GLU A 80 -24.73 -34.52 4.22
C GLU A 80 -24.13 -33.10 4.30
N TYR A 81 -22.81 -33.00 4.14
CA TYR A 81 -22.06 -31.75 4.34
C TYR A 81 -21.68 -31.03 3.05
N ARG A 82 -21.93 -31.65 1.88
CA ARG A 82 -21.65 -31.07 0.54
C ARG A 82 -20.18 -30.69 0.29
N HIS A 83 -19.24 -31.13 1.13
CA HIS A 83 -17.82 -30.97 0.87
C HIS A 83 -17.32 -32.07 -0.07
N MET A 84 -16.45 -31.69 -1.01
CA MET A 84 -15.94 -32.60 -2.04
C MET A 84 -14.66 -33.34 -1.63
N GLY A 85 -14.14 -33.10 -0.42
CA GLY A 85 -12.96 -33.78 0.09
C GLY A 85 -12.79 -33.62 1.59
N TYR A 86 -12.18 -34.63 2.20
CA TYR A 86 -12.09 -34.81 3.64
C TYR A 86 -10.68 -35.27 4.03
N PRO A 87 -10.08 -34.70 5.09
CA PRO A 87 -8.87 -35.25 5.72
C PRO A 87 -9.11 -36.68 6.20
N VAL A 88 -8.07 -37.49 6.14
CA VAL A 88 -8.08 -38.87 6.63
C VAL A 88 -7.04 -39.00 7.73
N VAL A 89 -7.45 -39.57 8.87
CA VAL A 89 -6.60 -39.77 10.04
C VAL A 89 -6.45 -41.26 10.39
N ASP A 90 -5.35 -41.60 11.04
CA ASP A 90 -5.11 -42.94 11.58
C ASP A 90 -5.81 -43.17 12.94
N SER A 91 -5.57 -44.33 13.56
CA SER A 91 -6.13 -44.67 14.88
C SER A 91 -5.65 -43.76 16.01
N ASN A 92 -4.52 -43.06 15.84
CA ASN A 92 -3.91 -42.15 16.80
C ASN A 92 -4.22 -40.67 16.48
N ASN A 93 -5.16 -40.41 15.56
CA ASN A 93 -5.53 -39.07 15.07
C ASN A 93 -4.41 -38.35 14.28
N LYS A 94 -3.39 -39.08 13.82
CA LYS A 94 -2.37 -38.51 12.93
C LYS A 94 -2.91 -38.40 11.53
N LEU A 95 -2.53 -37.31 10.84
CA LEU A 95 -2.90 -37.14 9.44
C LEU A 95 -2.30 -38.27 8.61
N SER A 96 -3.14 -39.02 7.89
CA SER A 96 -2.71 -40.09 6.98
C SER A 96 -2.91 -39.73 5.50
N GLY A 97 -3.86 -38.86 5.19
CA GLY A 97 -4.09 -38.42 3.82
C GLY A 97 -5.27 -37.47 3.66
N ILE A 98 -5.69 -37.31 2.40
CA ILE A 98 -6.95 -36.65 2.03
C ILE A 98 -7.67 -37.53 1.01
N VAL A 99 -8.98 -37.58 1.10
CA VAL A 99 -9.83 -38.29 0.13
C VAL A 99 -10.86 -37.33 -0.45
N THR A 100 -11.04 -37.38 -1.76
CA THR A 100 -11.94 -36.50 -2.50
C THR A 100 -12.97 -37.29 -3.30
N PHE A 101 -14.01 -36.60 -3.77
CA PHE A 101 -14.99 -37.18 -4.69
C PHE A 101 -14.34 -37.69 -5.99
N GLU A 102 -13.26 -37.05 -6.46
CA GLU A 102 -12.56 -37.47 -7.67
C GLU A 102 -11.80 -38.80 -7.46
N ASP A 103 -11.26 -39.02 -6.25
CA ASP A 103 -10.64 -40.29 -5.88
C ASP A 103 -11.66 -41.44 -5.94
N LEU A 104 -12.88 -41.21 -5.45
CA LEU A 104 -14.00 -42.15 -5.57
C LEU A 104 -14.34 -42.42 -7.04
N ARG A 105 -14.45 -41.38 -7.87
CA ARG A 105 -14.83 -41.48 -9.28
C ARG A 105 -13.80 -42.26 -10.09
N THR A 106 -12.52 -42.00 -9.84
CA THR A 106 -11.39 -42.66 -10.52
C THR A 106 -11.32 -44.13 -10.15
N LYS A 107 -11.47 -44.47 -8.87
CA LYS A 107 -11.37 -45.85 -8.39
C LYS A 107 -12.59 -46.69 -8.77
N LYS A 108 -13.78 -46.10 -8.83
CA LYS A 108 -14.99 -46.77 -9.33
C LYS A 108 -14.83 -47.24 -10.78
N GLN A 109 -14.26 -46.40 -11.64
CA GLN A 109 -13.98 -46.75 -13.03
C GLN A 109 -12.96 -47.89 -13.14
N LYS A 110 -11.97 -47.93 -12.23
CA LYS A 110 -10.89 -48.92 -12.27
C LYS A 110 -11.27 -50.29 -11.69
N PHE A 111 -12.12 -50.34 -10.66
CA PHE A 111 -12.38 -51.57 -9.89
C PHE A 111 -13.85 -52.05 -9.91
N GLY A 112 -14.78 -51.28 -10.50
CA GLY A 112 -16.20 -51.61 -10.62
C GLY A 112 -16.99 -51.52 -9.30
N ALA A 113 -16.66 -52.35 -8.30
CA ALA A 113 -17.36 -52.42 -7.02
C ALA A 113 -16.61 -51.68 -5.90
N LEU A 114 -17.15 -50.52 -5.48
CA LEU A 114 -16.61 -49.73 -4.35
C LEU A 114 -16.88 -50.36 -2.97
N LYS A 115 -17.85 -51.27 -2.87
CA LYS A 115 -18.40 -51.82 -1.62
C LYS A 115 -17.42 -52.54 -0.69
N LYS A 116 -16.21 -52.86 -1.18
CA LYS A 116 -15.17 -53.56 -0.41
C LYS A 116 -13.93 -52.69 -0.17
N LEU A 117 -13.86 -51.50 -0.74
CA LEU A 117 -12.71 -50.61 -0.60
C LEU A 117 -12.84 -49.77 0.68
N LYS A 118 -11.71 -49.58 1.34
CA LYS A 118 -11.56 -48.67 2.47
C LYS A 118 -11.02 -47.32 2.00
N ILE A 119 -11.19 -46.28 2.83
CA ILE A 119 -10.67 -44.94 2.53
C ILE A 119 -9.16 -44.97 2.24
N LYS A 120 -8.38 -45.75 3.00
CA LYS A 120 -6.93 -45.87 2.79
C LYS A 120 -6.50 -46.40 1.42
N ASP A 121 -7.40 -47.08 0.68
CA ASP A 121 -7.14 -47.67 -0.63
C ASP A 121 -7.32 -46.64 -1.77
N ILE A 122 -8.03 -45.55 -1.48
CA ILE A 122 -8.42 -44.53 -2.47
C ILE A 122 -7.83 -43.14 -2.15
N MET A 123 -7.46 -42.86 -0.91
CA MET A 123 -6.96 -41.54 -0.51
C MET A 123 -5.60 -41.20 -1.13
N THR A 124 -5.36 -39.90 -1.30
CA THR A 124 -4.00 -39.39 -1.50
C THR A 124 -3.26 -39.41 -0.16
N LYS A 125 -2.14 -40.14 -0.12
CA LYS A 125 -1.33 -40.34 1.10
C LYS A 125 -0.63 -39.06 1.51
N LYS A 126 -0.42 -38.88 2.82
CA LYS A 126 0.26 -37.74 3.44
C LYS A 126 1.55 -37.32 2.74
N GLY A 127 2.40 -38.28 2.33
CA GLY A 127 3.67 -38.00 1.67
C GLY A 127 3.56 -37.20 0.36
N ASN A 128 2.36 -37.11 -0.22
CA ASN A 128 2.08 -36.33 -1.43
C ASN A 128 1.27 -35.06 -1.13
N LEU A 129 1.09 -34.71 0.14
CA LEU A 129 0.30 -33.55 0.56
C LEU A 129 1.22 -32.43 1.02
N ILE A 130 0.75 -31.20 0.80
CA ILE A 130 1.36 -30.00 1.36
C ILE A 130 0.62 -29.69 2.65
N THR A 131 1.35 -29.73 3.76
CA THR A 131 0.85 -29.45 5.11
C THR A 131 1.65 -28.31 5.73
N ILE A 132 1.04 -27.60 6.68
CA ILE A 132 1.71 -26.57 7.49
C ILE A 132 1.51 -26.86 8.97
N SER A 133 2.38 -26.33 9.83
CA SER A 133 2.15 -26.39 11.28
C SER A 133 1.13 -25.33 11.71
N ASN A 134 0.46 -25.54 12.84
CA ASN A 134 -0.47 -24.58 13.43
C ASN A 134 0.19 -23.25 13.85
N GLU A 135 1.51 -23.22 14.03
CA GLU A 135 2.30 -22.02 14.30
C GLU A 135 2.73 -21.28 13.02
N THR A 136 2.51 -21.84 11.83
CA THR A 136 2.86 -21.20 10.55
C THR A 136 2.10 -19.89 10.40
N SER A 137 2.79 -18.79 10.08
CA SER A 137 2.13 -17.49 9.93
C SER A 137 1.20 -17.45 8.70
N ALA A 138 0.18 -16.60 8.74
CA ALA A 138 -0.75 -16.40 7.63
C ALA A 138 -0.03 -15.91 6.37
N SER A 139 1.02 -15.09 6.53
CA SER A 139 1.90 -14.65 5.43
C SER A 139 2.64 -15.83 4.79
N GLU A 140 3.20 -16.73 5.59
CA GLU A 140 3.88 -17.92 5.09
C GLU A 140 2.90 -18.90 4.43
N ALA A 141 1.73 -19.11 5.04
CA ALA A 141 0.67 -19.92 4.45
C ALA A 141 0.25 -19.40 3.07
N GLN A 142 0.10 -18.07 2.92
CA GLN A 142 -0.18 -17.45 1.63
C GLN A 142 0.93 -17.74 0.59
N ARG A 143 2.21 -17.61 0.99
CA ARG A 143 3.35 -17.93 0.10
C ARG A 143 3.34 -19.38 -0.36
N ILE A 144 3.07 -20.32 0.55
CA ILE A 144 2.96 -21.75 0.22
C ILE A 144 1.80 -21.99 -0.75
N MET A 145 0.63 -21.39 -0.50
CA MET A 145 -0.53 -21.49 -1.40
C MET A 145 -0.24 -20.98 -2.81
N VAL A 146 0.44 -19.84 -2.95
CA VAL A 146 0.83 -19.27 -4.25
C VAL A 146 1.86 -20.16 -4.94
N LYS A 147 2.92 -20.55 -4.23
CA LYS A 147 4.02 -21.37 -4.77
C LYS A 147 3.53 -22.69 -5.36
N HIS A 148 2.53 -23.30 -4.74
CA HIS A 148 2.01 -24.61 -5.13
C HIS A 148 0.69 -24.55 -5.90
N ASP A 149 0.18 -23.34 -6.19
CA ASP A 149 -1.12 -23.10 -6.81
C ASP A 149 -2.29 -23.86 -6.14
N ILE A 150 -2.37 -23.77 -4.81
CA ILE A 150 -3.41 -24.42 -4.00
C ILE A 150 -4.24 -23.40 -3.22
N GLY A 151 -5.53 -23.69 -3.03
CA GLY A 151 -6.46 -22.81 -2.32
C GLY A 151 -6.67 -23.12 -0.83
N ARG A 152 -6.11 -24.24 -0.35
CA ARG A 152 -6.32 -24.76 1.00
C ARG A 152 -5.07 -25.49 1.49
N LEU A 153 -4.80 -25.40 2.78
CA LEU A 153 -3.70 -26.07 3.46
C LEU A 153 -4.25 -26.90 4.62
N ILE A 154 -3.74 -28.11 4.75
CA ILE A 154 -4.00 -28.95 5.92
C ILE A 154 -3.03 -28.53 7.02
N VAL A 155 -3.56 -28.30 8.22
CA VAL A 155 -2.80 -27.85 9.38
C VAL A 155 -2.61 -29.02 10.34
N VAL A 156 -1.36 -29.24 10.76
CA VAL A 156 -0.98 -30.26 11.73
C VAL A 156 -0.30 -29.64 12.95
N ASP A 157 -0.31 -30.32 14.09
CA ASP A 157 0.49 -29.93 15.26
C ASP A 157 1.91 -30.50 15.21
N SER A 158 2.73 -30.16 16.21
CA SER A 158 4.10 -30.64 16.37
C SER A 158 4.23 -32.17 16.53
N MET A 159 3.13 -32.88 16.84
CA MET A 159 3.07 -34.34 16.94
C MET A 159 2.52 -35.00 15.68
N GLU A 160 2.28 -34.23 14.61
CA GLU A 160 1.70 -34.63 13.33
C GLU A 160 0.20 -35.00 13.38
N ASN A 161 -0.50 -34.53 14.42
CA ASN A 161 -1.96 -34.68 14.51
C ASN A 161 -2.64 -33.68 13.58
N PHE A 162 -3.72 -34.10 12.93
CA PHE A 162 -4.55 -33.19 12.15
C PHE A 162 -5.32 -32.25 13.09
N VAL A 163 -5.17 -30.94 12.92
CA VAL A 163 -5.78 -29.93 13.81
C VAL A 163 -6.66 -28.89 13.11
N GLY A 164 -6.62 -28.81 11.78
CA GLY A 164 -7.51 -27.91 11.05
C GLY A 164 -7.20 -27.77 9.56
N ILE A 165 -8.01 -26.93 8.91
CA ILE A 165 -7.78 -26.51 7.52
C ILE A 165 -7.74 -24.99 7.47
N LEU A 166 -6.77 -24.46 6.73
CA LEU A 166 -6.65 -23.05 6.41
C LEU A 166 -6.93 -22.81 4.93
N THR A 167 -7.77 -21.83 4.59
CA THR A 167 -8.13 -21.52 3.20
C THR A 167 -7.70 -20.11 2.80
N LYS A 168 -7.61 -19.83 1.48
CA LYS A 168 -7.41 -18.45 0.98
C LYS A 168 -8.45 -17.48 1.55
N GLY A 169 -9.70 -17.91 1.71
CA GLY A 169 -10.78 -17.08 2.26
C GLY A 169 -10.57 -16.70 3.72
N ASP A 170 -9.95 -17.57 4.52
CA ASP A 170 -9.61 -17.26 5.92
C ASP A 170 -8.53 -16.18 5.99
N ILE A 171 -7.53 -16.26 5.10
CA ILE A 171 -6.47 -15.23 4.97
C ILE A 171 -7.07 -13.89 4.50
N VAL A 172 -7.96 -13.89 3.49
CA VAL A 172 -8.63 -12.67 3.01
C VAL A 172 -9.45 -12.01 4.11
N ARG A 173 -10.26 -12.79 4.85
CA ARG A 173 -11.04 -12.27 5.98
C ARG A 173 -10.16 -11.69 7.08
N THR A 174 -8.95 -12.23 7.24
CA THR A 174 -7.96 -11.70 8.20
C THR A 174 -7.54 -10.29 7.80
N PHE A 175 -7.33 -10.00 6.51
CA PHE A 175 -7.08 -8.63 6.04
C PHE A 175 -8.28 -7.70 6.31
N GLU A 176 -9.51 -8.16 6.17
CA GLU A 176 -10.69 -7.31 6.47
C GLU A 176 -10.86 -7.01 7.96
N ILE A 177 -10.51 -7.96 8.83
CA ILE A 177 -10.65 -7.82 10.29
C ILE A 177 -9.49 -7.04 10.90
N TYR A 178 -8.27 -7.27 10.42
CA TYR A 178 -7.04 -6.71 11.02
C TYR A 178 -6.34 -5.66 10.16
N GLY A 179 -6.73 -5.51 8.88
CA GLY A 179 -6.26 -4.43 8.02
C GLY A 179 -6.87 -3.12 8.48
N GLU A 180 -6.06 -2.28 9.11
CA GLU A 180 -6.44 -0.89 9.32
C GLU A 180 -6.18 -0.11 8.03
N ASN A 181 -7.17 0.68 7.60
CA ASN A 181 -6.95 1.70 6.59
C ASN A 181 -5.93 2.68 7.14
N THR A 182 -4.67 2.54 6.73
CA THR A 182 -3.67 3.57 7.01
C THR A 182 -4.13 4.78 6.21
N LYS A 183 -4.48 5.87 6.90
CA LYS A 183 -4.83 7.13 6.27
C LYS A 183 -3.64 8.06 6.42
N VAL A 184 -3.21 8.64 5.30
CA VAL A 184 -2.37 9.84 5.34
C VAL A 184 -3.19 10.94 6.03
N ASN A 185 -2.80 11.26 7.26
CA ASN A 185 -3.51 12.25 8.07
C ASN A 185 -3.03 13.67 7.81
N ASP A 186 -1.81 13.82 7.28
CA ASP A 186 -1.20 15.11 7.08
C ASP A 186 -0.15 15.09 5.95
N CYS A 187 -0.07 16.20 5.20
CA CYS A 187 0.88 16.43 4.11
C CYS A 187 1.49 17.83 4.30
N ARG A 188 2.59 17.92 5.05
CA ARG A 188 2.92 19.20 5.68
C ARG A 188 3.67 20.21 4.81
N HIS A 189 4.41 19.84 3.76
CA HIS A 189 5.36 20.80 3.17
C HIS A 189 5.59 20.67 1.66
N ILE A 190 5.14 21.66 0.90
CA ILE A 190 5.92 22.23 -0.20
C ILE A 190 6.26 23.62 0.31
N THR A 191 7.51 24.05 0.20
CA THR A 191 7.97 25.28 0.85
C THR A 191 8.56 26.31 -0.11
N ASN A 192 9.23 25.94 -1.21
CA ASN A 192 9.94 26.95 -2.03
C ASN A 192 9.73 26.80 -3.53
N ILE A 193 9.34 27.91 -4.16
CA ILE A 193 9.21 28.04 -5.60
C ILE A 193 10.02 29.24 -6.08
N TYR A 194 11.07 28.95 -6.82
CA TYR A 194 11.92 29.96 -7.44
C TYR A 194 11.43 30.22 -8.85
N PHE A 195 11.25 31.50 -9.17
CA PHE A 195 10.92 31.97 -10.50
C PHE A 195 12.12 32.75 -11.04
N TYR A 196 12.73 32.22 -12.10
CA TYR A 196 13.85 32.87 -12.77
C TYR A 196 13.41 33.36 -14.15
N ASP A 197 13.60 34.66 -14.36
CA ASP A 197 13.36 35.33 -15.64
C ASP A 197 14.23 36.58 -15.73
N ASP A 198 14.79 36.83 -16.91
CA ASP A 198 15.59 38.03 -17.19
C ASP A 198 14.75 39.32 -17.01
N ASN A 199 13.44 39.24 -17.26
CA ASN A 199 12.49 40.32 -17.02
C ASN A 199 11.90 40.26 -15.61
N LYS A 200 12.57 40.95 -14.67
CA LYS A 200 12.16 41.05 -13.26
C LYS A 200 10.73 41.56 -13.03
N SER A 201 10.16 42.34 -13.96
CA SER A 201 8.78 42.83 -13.81
C SER A 201 7.75 41.70 -13.84
N LYS A 202 8.03 40.55 -14.48
CA LYS A 202 7.13 39.39 -14.44
C LYS A 202 7.00 38.80 -13.04
N VAL A 203 8.12 38.72 -12.31
CA VAL A 203 8.15 38.18 -10.94
C VAL A 203 7.47 39.14 -9.98
N GLU A 204 7.68 40.45 -10.17
CA GLU A 204 7.00 41.50 -9.41
C GLU A 204 5.47 41.46 -9.64
N ASN A 205 5.01 41.35 -10.90
CA ASN A 205 3.58 41.24 -11.21
C ASN A 205 2.94 39.98 -10.61
N LEU A 206 3.64 38.83 -10.62
CA LEU A 206 3.13 37.61 -9.99
C LEU A 206 2.96 37.79 -8.47
N ALA A 207 3.91 38.45 -7.82
CA ALA A 207 3.81 38.76 -6.39
C ALA A 207 2.61 39.66 -6.09
N GLU A 208 2.37 40.69 -6.90
CA GLU A 208 1.20 41.57 -6.78
C GLU A 208 -0.12 40.81 -7.00
N ASP A 209 -0.21 39.99 -8.04
CA ASP A 209 -1.40 39.17 -8.34
C ASP A 209 -1.73 38.23 -7.19
N LEU A 210 -0.72 37.61 -6.57
CA LEU A 210 -0.90 36.75 -5.39
C LEU A 210 -1.40 37.54 -4.17
N ILE A 211 -0.83 38.72 -3.92
CA ILE A 211 -1.26 39.62 -2.83
C ILE A 211 -2.73 40.01 -3.03
N VAL A 212 -3.13 40.39 -4.25
CA VAL A 212 -4.52 40.75 -4.56
C VAL A 212 -5.45 39.56 -4.38
N LEU A 213 -5.12 38.40 -4.95
CA LEU A 213 -5.94 37.20 -4.88
C LEU A 213 -6.18 36.77 -3.41
N MET A 214 -5.12 36.75 -2.60
CA MET A 214 -5.18 36.32 -1.21
C MET A 214 -5.86 37.37 -0.34
N GLY A 215 -5.54 38.65 -0.51
CA GLY A 215 -6.15 39.74 0.25
C GLY A 215 -7.67 39.82 0.02
N ALA A 216 -8.12 39.63 -1.23
CA ALA A 216 -9.55 39.59 -1.56
C ALA A 216 -10.32 38.46 -0.86
N ARG A 217 -9.62 37.41 -0.41
CA ARG A 217 -10.19 36.27 0.31
C ARG A 217 -10.13 36.40 1.83
N GLY A 218 -9.62 37.53 2.32
CA GLY A 218 -9.50 37.82 3.74
C GLY A 218 -8.31 37.12 4.42
N TYR A 219 -7.29 36.74 3.64
CA TYR A 219 -5.98 36.40 4.18
C TYR A 219 -5.28 37.67 4.69
N ILE A 220 -4.49 37.53 5.75
CA ILE A 220 -3.75 38.63 6.36
C ILE A 220 -2.45 38.82 5.57
N ILE A 221 -2.17 40.05 5.15
CA ILE A 221 -0.95 40.39 4.40
C ILE A 221 -0.10 41.33 5.24
N THR A 222 1.12 40.92 5.53
CA THR A 222 2.08 41.68 6.33
C THR A 222 3.33 41.97 5.51
N GLU A 223 3.68 43.24 5.37
CA GLU A 223 4.90 43.67 4.67
C GLU A 223 6.00 44.06 5.65
N LYS A 224 7.20 43.54 5.42
CA LYS A 224 8.44 43.88 6.13
C LYS A 224 9.53 44.33 5.15
N SER A 225 10.67 44.80 5.67
CA SER A 225 11.80 45.28 4.87
C SER A 225 12.27 44.27 3.82
N ASP A 226 12.32 43.00 4.22
CA ASP A 226 12.98 41.94 3.45
C ASP A 226 12.00 40.90 2.90
N TYR A 227 10.71 40.96 3.25
CA TYR A 227 9.70 40.03 2.74
C TYR A 227 8.26 40.53 2.90
N ILE A 228 7.33 39.90 2.19
CA ILE A 228 5.88 39.99 2.39
C ILE A 228 5.38 38.61 2.81
N GLU A 229 4.57 38.54 3.85
CA GLU A 229 4.00 37.30 4.38
C GLU A 229 2.48 37.32 4.26
N ILE A 230 1.94 36.22 3.73
CA ILE A 230 0.52 35.96 3.57
C ILE A 230 0.16 34.85 4.56
N SER A 231 -0.75 35.15 5.48
CA SER A 231 -1.18 34.25 6.54
C SER A 231 -2.69 34.07 6.57
N ASP A 232 -3.13 32.94 7.11
CA ASP A 232 -4.54 32.70 7.38
C ASP A 232 -5.05 33.49 8.60
N ARG A 233 -6.28 33.20 9.03
CA ARG A 233 -6.90 33.89 10.17
C ARG A 233 -6.33 33.45 11.53
N GLU A 234 -5.64 32.32 11.58
CA GLU A 234 -4.99 31.77 12.77
C GLU A 234 -3.51 32.17 12.84
N TRP A 235 -3.05 33.03 11.93
CA TRP A 235 -1.67 33.50 11.80
C TRP A 235 -0.67 32.43 11.34
N GLU A 236 -1.15 31.37 10.71
CA GLU A 236 -0.28 30.40 10.04
C GLU A 236 0.18 30.93 8.68
N SER A 237 1.47 30.78 8.37
CA SER A 237 2.08 31.29 7.14
C SER A 237 1.71 30.40 5.95
N ILE A 238 1.13 30.99 4.90
CA ILE A 238 0.79 30.30 3.64
C ILE A 238 1.78 30.63 2.55
N ALA A 239 2.28 31.87 2.48
CA ALA A 239 3.29 32.24 1.52
C ALA A 239 4.20 33.36 2.04
N LYS A 240 5.48 33.32 1.65
CA LYS A 240 6.49 34.35 1.88
C LYS A 240 7.11 34.77 0.57
N ILE A 241 6.94 36.03 0.22
CA ILE A 241 7.54 36.66 -0.96
C ILE A 241 8.80 37.37 -0.48
N MET A 242 9.97 36.85 -0.82
CA MET A 242 11.26 37.35 -0.35
C MET A 242 11.77 38.48 -1.23
N LYS A 243 12.34 39.51 -0.61
CA LYS A 243 12.87 40.71 -1.26
C LYS A 243 14.37 40.82 -1.07
N ARG A 244 15.08 41.20 -2.12
CA ARG A 244 16.49 41.60 -2.08
C ARG A 244 16.66 42.95 -2.78
N ASN A 245 17.21 43.94 -2.07
CA ASN A 245 17.36 45.31 -2.58
C ASN A 245 16.06 45.91 -3.13
N LYS A 246 14.94 45.73 -2.41
CA LYS A 246 13.58 46.17 -2.78
C LYS A 246 12.96 45.51 -4.02
N LYS A 247 13.61 44.47 -4.59
CA LYS A 247 13.06 43.66 -5.68
C LYS A 247 12.67 42.28 -5.18
N ILE A 248 11.65 41.67 -5.78
CA ILE A 248 11.28 40.29 -5.47
C ILE A 248 12.39 39.36 -5.95
N ASP A 249 12.79 38.43 -5.07
CA ASP A 249 13.83 37.43 -5.32
C ASP A 249 13.22 36.04 -5.55
N HIS A 250 12.39 35.55 -4.62
CA HIS A 250 11.70 34.26 -4.75
C HIS A 250 10.41 34.21 -3.91
N ILE A 251 9.58 33.18 -4.15
CA ILE A 251 8.30 32.99 -3.47
C ILE A 251 8.29 31.62 -2.79
N SER A 252 8.22 31.63 -1.47
CA SER A 252 7.96 30.45 -0.66
C SER A 252 6.45 30.30 -0.46
N ILE A 253 5.90 29.11 -0.67
CA ILE A 253 4.51 28.77 -0.34
C ILE A 253 4.61 27.66 0.67
N THR A 254 3.95 27.73 1.83
CA THR A 254 3.93 26.69 2.87
C THR A 254 2.57 26.01 2.88
N THR A 255 2.56 24.67 2.87
CA THR A 255 1.34 23.89 2.65
C THR A 255 0.68 23.34 3.91
N ASN A 256 1.02 23.81 5.12
CA ASN A 256 0.36 23.37 6.37
C ASN A 256 -1.20 23.44 6.29
N LEU A 257 -1.74 24.33 5.45
CA LEU A 257 -3.17 24.50 5.17
C LEU A 257 -3.59 24.14 3.73
N LEU A 258 -2.63 23.87 2.84
CA LEU A 258 -2.86 23.49 1.44
C LEU A 258 -2.67 21.98 1.32
N ASN A 259 -3.74 21.23 1.55
CA ASN A 259 -3.72 19.81 1.22
C ASN A 259 -3.50 19.68 -0.30
N ILE A 260 -2.41 19.03 -0.74
CA ILE A 260 -2.15 18.78 -2.17
C ILE A 260 -3.26 17.94 -2.82
N LEU A 261 -4.05 17.25 -2.00
CA LEU A 261 -5.26 16.52 -2.41
C LEU A 261 -6.50 17.44 -2.50
N ASP A 262 -6.50 18.61 -1.84
CA ASP A 262 -7.54 19.63 -1.96
C ASP A 262 -7.22 20.59 -3.12
N LEU A 263 -7.88 20.33 -4.24
CA LEU A 263 -7.49 20.84 -5.54
C LEU A 263 -7.89 22.30 -5.81
N ASN A 264 -8.77 22.91 -5.02
CA ASN A 264 -9.42 24.16 -5.47
C ASN A 264 -8.53 25.40 -5.37
N ILE A 265 -7.98 25.69 -4.18
CA ILE A 265 -7.10 26.86 -3.98
C ILE A 265 -5.74 26.63 -4.63
N THR A 266 -5.22 25.41 -4.51
CA THR A 266 -3.95 24.99 -5.12
C THR A 266 -3.95 25.20 -6.64
N LYS A 267 -5.02 24.78 -7.34
CA LYS A 267 -5.12 24.98 -8.80
C LYS A 267 -5.11 26.46 -9.20
N GLU A 268 -5.78 27.32 -8.45
CA GLU A 268 -5.82 28.75 -8.78
C GLU A 268 -4.47 29.43 -8.59
N ILE A 269 -3.76 29.12 -7.50
CA ILE A 269 -2.40 29.61 -7.26
C ILE A 269 -1.46 29.13 -8.37
N LEU A 270 -1.50 27.83 -8.72
CA LEU A 270 -0.68 27.26 -9.79
C LEU A 270 -1.00 27.88 -11.17
N ASN A 271 -2.28 28.14 -11.47
CA ASN A 271 -2.70 28.83 -12.70
C ASN A 271 -2.11 30.24 -12.80
N LEU A 272 -2.11 31.00 -11.70
CA LEU A 272 -1.48 32.33 -11.67
C LEU A 272 0.01 32.26 -11.94
N MET A 273 0.69 31.23 -11.44
CA MET A 273 2.12 31.02 -11.59
C MET A 273 2.53 30.54 -12.99
N GLU A 274 1.67 29.79 -13.70
CA GLU A 274 1.92 29.35 -15.08
C GLU A 274 1.68 30.47 -16.11
N LYS A 275 0.70 31.35 -15.85
CA LYS A 275 0.30 32.42 -16.78
C LYS A 275 1.46 33.27 -17.32
N PRO A 276 2.50 33.64 -16.55
CA PRO A 276 3.56 34.55 -17.01
C PRO A 276 4.65 33.91 -17.90
N LYS A 277 4.65 32.59 -18.14
CA LYS A 277 5.71 31.87 -18.89
C LYS A 277 7.13 32.32 -18.51
N PHE A 278 7.55 31.94 -17.31
CA PHE A 278 8.90 32.18 -16.80
C PHE A 278 9.93 31.30 -17.51
N GLU A 279 11.20 31.73 -17.56
CA GLU A 279 12.25 30.96 -18.25
C GLU A 279 12.61 29.67 -17.51
N GLU A 280 12.67 29.74 -16.20
CA GLU A 280 12.96 28.62 -15.31
C GLU A 280 12.12 28.73 -14.03
N ILE A 281 11.56 27.59 -13.62
CA ILE A 281 10.83 27.45 -12.36
C ILE A 281 11.45 26.29 -11.60
N ILE A 282 11.95 26.56 -10.38
CA ILE A 282 12.52 25.54 -9.51
C ILE A 282 11.60 25.35 -8.31
N ILE A 283 11.10 24.14 -8.13
CA ILE A 283 10.41 23.72 -6.92
C ILE A 283 11.41 22.90 -6.11
N THR A 284 11.75 23.37 -4.91
CA THR A 284 12.65 22.65 -4.01
C THR A 284 11.99 22.51 -2.66
N ASP A 285 11.61 21.31 -2.28
CA ASP A 285 11.30 20.99 -0.88
C ASP A 285 11.10 19.48 -0.62
N HIS A 286 10.86 19.14 0.65
CA HIS A 286 10.44 17.84 1.10
C HIS A 286 8.95 17.75 1.47
N ILE A 287 8.15 17.03 0.67
CA ILE A 287 6.80 16.66 1.11
C ILE A 287 6.93 15.66 2.26
N THR A 288 6.37 15.98 3.42
CA THR A 288 6.35 15.06 4.57
C THR A 288 4.94 14.57 4.79
N LEU A 289 4.73 13.26 4.64
CA LEU A 289 3.47 12.61 5.00
C LEU A 289 3.60 12.00 6.40
N VAL A 290 2.57 12.20 7.21
CA VAL A 290 2.47 11.64 8.56
C VAL A 290 1.23 10.76 8.62
N ASP A 291 1.42 9.49 9.00
CA ASP A 291 0.33 8.57 9.30
C ASP A 291 0.07 8.43 10.82
N GLU A 292 -1.06 7.84 11.19
CA GLU A 292 -1.48 7.61 12.58
C GLU A 292 -0.52 6.74 13.39
N ARG A 293 0.30 5.93 12.71
CA ARG A 293 1.17 4.92 13.32
C ARG A 293 2.63 5.37 13.40
N SER A 294 2.89 6.67 13.17
CA SER A 294 4.20 7.33 13.31
C SER A 294 5.24 6.98 12.23
N THR A 295 4.83 6.46 11.07
CA THR A 295 5.74 6.33 9.93
C THR A 295 5.87 7.71 9.29
N ILE A 296 7.02 8.36 9.48
CA ILE A 296 7.32 9.60 8.76
C ILE A 296 7.74 9.19 7.35
N GLN A 297 7.00 9.67 6.35
CA GLN A 297 7.41 9.54 4.96
C GLN A 297 7.93 10.89 4.50
N ARG A 298 9.21 10.96 4.15
CA ARG A 298 9.82 12.17 3.58
C ARG A 298 10.04 11.96 2.09
N PHE A 299 9.36 12.74 1.28
CA PHE A 299 9.50 12.81 -0.16
C PHE A 299 10.41 13.98 -0.48
N ILE A 300 11.58 13.76 -1.05
CA ILE A 300 12.42 14.85 -1.58
C ILE A 300 11.98 15.06 -3.03
N THR A 301 11.35 16.19 -3.34
CA THR A 301 10.90 16.51 -4.71
C THR A 301 11.66 17.73 -5.20
N ASP A 302 12.85 17.52 -5.74
CA ASP A 302 13.53 18.57 -6.50
C ASP A 302 12.97 18.50 -7.91
N VAL A 303 12.18 19.51 -8.32
CA VAL A 303 11.62 19.59 -9.67
C VAL A 303 12.01 20.93 -10.29
N THR A 304 12.62 20.87 -11.46
CA THR A 304 13.01 22.03 -12.25
C THR A 304 12.35 21.98 -13.62
N ILE A 305 11.67 23.07 -13.98
CA ILE A 305 11.03 23.26 -15.28
C ILE A 305 11.80 24.32 -16.05
N PHE A 306 12.23 24.00 -17.26
CA PHE A 306 12.91 24.92 -18.17
C PHE A 306 12.04 25.20 -19.40
N GLU A 307 11.44 26.38 -19.47
CA GLU A 307 10.53 26.78 -20.55
C GLU A 307 11.27 26.81 -21.90
N LYS A 308 12.48 27.38 -21.94
CA LYS A 308 13.29 27.46 -23.17
C LYS A 308 13.66 26.10 -23.77
N SER A 309 13.83 25.08 -22.92
CA SER A 309 14.27 23.75 -23.35
C SER A 309 13.13 22.76 -23.54
N MET A 310 11.89 23.14 -23.16
CA MET A 310 10.73 22.25 -23.15
C MET A 310 10.97 20.96 -22.34
N LYS A 311 11.72 21.04 -21.24
CA LYS A 311 12.05 19.89 -20.39
C LYS A 311 11.77 20.17 -18.93
N THR A 312 11.22 19.16 -18.26
CA THR A 312 11.10 19.10 -16.81
C THR A 312 12.02 18.00 -16.30
N PHE A 313 12.86 18.33 -15.32
CA PHE A 313 13.74 17.39 -14.64
C PHE A 313 13.39 17.39 -13.17
N GLY A 314 13.17 16.21 -12.60
CA GLY A 314 13.04 16.14 -11.16
C GLY A 314 13.26 14.76 -10.58
N THR A 315 13.68 14.74 -9.32
CA THR A 315 13.85 13.54 -8.53
C THR A 315 12.81 13.54 -7.42
N ILE A 316 12.01 12.47 -7.34
CA ILE A 316 11.18 12.18 -6.17
C ILE A 316 11.85 11.06 -5.38
N THR A 317 12.30 11.36 -4.17
CA THR A 317 12.88 10.36 -3.26
C THR A 317 11.95 10.12 -2.08
N VAL A 318 11.36 8.93 -1.99
CA VAL A 318 10.53 8.55 -0.84
C VAL A 318 11.40 7.84 0.18
N ARG A 319 11.50 8.42 1.37
CA ARG A 319 12.06 7.77 2.56
C ARG A 319 10.93 7.40 3.50
N ILE A 320 10.76 6.12 3.76
CA ILE A 320 9.81 5.58 4.75
C ILE A 320 10.63 5.09 5.93
N ASP A 321 10.56 5.77 7.07
CA ASP A 321 11.23 5.33 8.31
C ASP A 321 10.26 4.49 9.17
N PHE A 322 10.60 3.22 9.42
CA PHE A 322 9.81 2.25 10.22
C PHE A 322 10.19 2.23 11.70
#